data_AF-A0A2V9QK31-F1
#
_entry.id   AF-A0A2V9QK31-F1
#
_cell.length_a   1.000
_cell.length_b   1.000
_cell.length_c   1.000
_cell.angle_alpha   90.00
_cell.angle_beta   90.00
_cell.angle_gamma   90.00
#
_symmetry.space_group_name_H-M   'P 1'
#
loop_
_entity.id
_entity.type
_entity.pdbx_description
1 polymer ?
#
loop_
_entity_poly.entity_id
_entity_poly.type
_entity_poly.pdbx_seq_one_letter_code
_entity_poly.pdbx_strand_id
1 'polypeptide(L)'
;MAKHSKNFLLEDSLAVGLDRIQRNFGPLKQQVDHWQSTQLSDSSAKLLIYQAFIEEEAAFPKHLARRVHDLYFQSIHEEFQARTMWSLSNAFTSAFKELDPIPQYRATARLAGFLQAVHPS
;
A
#
# COMPACT_ATOMS: atom_id res chain seq x y z
N MET A 1 -18.36 -13.00 -44.97
CA MET A 1 -19.04 -12.63 -43.71
C MET A 1 -18.01 -12.59 -42.59
N ALA A 2 -18.09 -11.52 -41.78
CA ALA A 2 -17.48 -11.29 -40.46
C ALA A 2 -15.94 -11.43 -40.31
N LYS A 3 -15.22 -10.40 -40.76
CA LYS A 3 -13.89 -10.03 -40.25
C LYS A 3 -14.08 -8.89 -39.25
N HIS A 4 -14.45 -9.20 -38.01
CA HIS A 4 -14.51 -8.22 -36.91
C HIS A 4 -14.38 -8.95 -35.56
N SER A 5 -13.18 -8.99 -34.98
CA SER A 5 -12.97 -9.23 -33.53
C SER A 5 -11.49 -9.08 -33.17
N LYS A 6 -10.92 -7.88 -33.36
CA LYS A 6 -9.59 -7.56 -32.79
C LYS A 6 -9.47 -6.13 -32.24
N ASN A 7 -10.32 -5.19 -32.69
CA ASN A 7 -10.30 -3.81 -32.17
C ASN A 7 -11.27 -3.56 -31.01
N PHE A 8 -12.35 -4.34 -30.90
CA PHE A 8 -13.39 -4.13 -29.88
C PHE A 8 -12.93 -4.48 -28.45
N LEU A 9 -11.95 -5.38 -28.29
CA LEU A 9 -11.51 -5.86 -26.97
C LEU A 9 -10.47 -4.94 -26.28
N LEU A 10 -9.74 -4.12 -27.03
CA LEU A 10 -8.69 -3.24 -26.48
C LEU A 10 -9.28 -1.90 -26.00
N GLU A 11 -10.18 -1.30 -26.78
CA GLU A 11 -10.89 -0.08 -26.36
C GLU A 11 -11.83 -0.36 -25.18
N ASP A 12 -12.54 -1.48 -25.16
CA ASP A 12 -13.42 -1.85 -24.04
C ASP A 12 -12.62 -2.21 -22.77
N SER A 13 -11.46 -2.86 -22.87
CA SER A 13 -10.62 -3.16 -21.70
C SER A 13 -9.97 -1.91 -21.09
N LEU A 14 -9.63 -0.93 -21.94
CA LEU A 14 -9.15 0.38 -21.52
C LEU A 14 -10.27 1.25 -20.95
N ALA A 15 -11.47 1.22 -21.53
CA ALA A 15 -12.65 1.95 -21.06
C ALA A 15 -13.17 1.41 -19.72
N VAL A 16 -13.24 0.08 -19.55
CA VAL A 16 -13.58 -0.55 -18.25
C VAL A 16 -12.50 -0.26 -17.20
N GLY A 17 -11.22 -0.21 -17.61
CA GLY A 17 -10.09 0.19 -16.77
C GLY A 17 -10.16 1.66 -16.34
N LEU A 18 -10.45 2.57 -17.28
CA LEU A 18 -10.62 4.01 -17.02
C LEU A 18 -11.82 4.27 -16.12
N ASP A 19 -12.97 3.63 -16.36
CA ASP A 19 -14.16 3.79 -15.54
C ASP A 19 -13.97 3.23 -14.12
N ARG A 20 -13.17 2.16 -13.95
CA ARG A 20 -12.81 1.64 -12.62
C ARG A 20 -11.82 2.56 -11.91
N ILE A 21 -10.82 3.07 -12.62
CA ILE A 21 -9.87 4.04 -12.06
C ILE A 21 -10.61 5.31 -11.65
N GLN A 22 -11.48 5.85 -12.51
CA GLN A 22 -12.25 7.06 -12.24
C GLN A 22 -13.23 6.88 -11.07
N ARG A 23 -13.96 5.75 -11.00
CA ARG A 23 -14.88 5.45 -9.89
C ARG A 23 -14.18 5.20 -8.56
N ASN A 24 -12.98 4.60 -8.59
CA ASN A 24 -12.21 4.32 -7.38
C ASN A 24 -11.30 5.48 -6.96
N PHE A 25 -11.03 6.46 -7.84
CA PHE A 25 -10.13 7.57 -7.56
C PHE A 25 -10.61 8.47 -6.42
N GLY A 26 -11.90 8.79 -6.39
CA GLY A 26 -12.50 9.59 -5.31
C GLY A 26 -12.33 8.94 -3.94
N PRO A 27 -12.79 7.70 -3.75
CA PRO A 27 -12.57 6.93 -2.52
C PRO A 27 -11.09 6.77 -2.14
N LEU A 28 -10.21 6.49 -3.12
CA LEU A 28 -8.77 6.40 -2.89
C LEU A 28 -8.21 7.71 -2.34
N LYS A 29 -8.60 8.85 -2.94
CA LYS A 29 -8.15 10.17 -2.47
C LYS A 29 -8.61 10.43 -1.04
N GLN A 30 -9.87 10.15 -0.72
CA GLN A 30 -10.39 10.31 0.65
C GLN A 30 -9.64 9.43 1.65
N GLN A 31 -9.31 8.19 1.27
CA GLN A 31 -8.54 7.28 2.09
C GLN A 31 -7.11 7.77 2.33
N VAL A 32 -6.47 8.32 1.29
CA VAL A 32 -5.14 8.95 1.42
C VAL A 32 -5.20 10.17 2.33
N ASP A 33 -6.17 11.06 2.13
CA ASP A 33 -6.34 12.27 2.95
C ASP A 33 -6.55 11.89 4.42
N HIS A 34 -7.38 10.87 4.68
CA HIS A 34 -7.57 10.32 6.01
C HIS A 34 -6.26 9.79 6.61
N TRP A 35 -5.53 8.94 5.90
CA TRP A 35 -4.25 8.39 6.37
C TRP A 35 -3.17 9.45 6.60
N GLN A 36 -3.19 10.54 5.85
CA GLN A 36 -2.29 11.67 6.06
C GLN A 36 -2.65 12.46 7.32
N SER A 37 -3.92 12.47 7.73
CA SER A 37 -4.36 13.12 8.97
C SER A 37 -4.24 12.22 10.22
N THR A 38 -4.18 10.90 10.05
CA THR A 38 -4.08 9.93 11.14
C THR A 38 -2.67 9.86 11.71
N GLN A 39 -2.43 10.60 12.79
CA GLN A 39 -1.22 10.49 13.60
C GLN A 39 -1.11 9.15 14.31
N LEU A 40 0.08 8.57 14.33
CA LEU A 40 0.38 7.35 15.06
C LEU A 40 1.35 7.65 16.20
N SER A 41 0.99 7.20 17.41
CA SER A 41 1.97 7.12 18.49
C SER A 41 3.08 6.13 18.13
N ASP A 42 4.27 6.31 18.69
CA ASP A 42 5.37 5.37 18.53
C ASP A 42 4.98 3.93 18.91
N SER A 43 4.20 3.76 19.99
CA SER A 43 3.70 2.45 20.41
C SER A 43 2.73 1.84 19.40
N SER A 44 1.81 2.63 18.86
CA SER A 44 0.87 2.17 17.83
C SER A 44 1.61 1.75 16.57
N ALA A 45 2.58 2.55 16.11
CA ALA A 45 3.38 2.23 14.93
C ALA A 45 4.22 0.96 15.13
N LYS A 46 4.86 0.79 16.31
CA LYS A 46 5.61 -0.43 16.64
C LYS A 46 4.72 -1.66 16.66
N LEU A 47 3.51 -1.54 17.21
CA LEU A 47 2.54 -2.64 17.24
C LEU A 47 2.12 -3.02 15.82
N LEU A 48 1.76 -2.05 14.98
CA LEU A 48 1.39 -2.31 13.58
C LEU A 48 2.52 -2.99 12.80
N ILE A 49 3.77 -2.55 12.98
CA ILE A 49 4.94 -3.19 12.38
C ILE A 49 5.08 -4.63 12.89
N TYR A 50 4.94 -4.85 14.20
CA TYR A 50 4.98 -6.20 14.78
C TYR A 50 3.90 -7.10 14.16
N GLN A 51 2.64 -6.65 14.13
CA GLN A 51 1.52 -7.40 13.57
C GLN A 51 1.77 -7.77 12.10
N ALA A 52 2.25 -6.83 11.29
CA ALA A 52 2.49 -7.05 9.86
C ALA A 52 3.51 -8.18 9.55
N PHE A 53 4.50 -8.39 10.42
CA PHE A 53 5.58 -9.36 10.17
C PHE A 53 5.50 -10.63 11.04
N ILE A 54 4.77 -10.58 12.15
CA ILE A 54 4.69 -11.68 13.12
C ILE A 54 3.33 -12.38 13.07
N GLU A 55 2.24 -11.64 12.85
CA GLU A 55 0.91 -12.24 12.71
C GLU A 55 0.71 -12.78 11.28
N GLU A 56 -0.01 -13.90 11.15
CA GLU A 56 -0.07 -14.69 9.90
C GLU A 56 -0.81 -13.98 8.76
N GLU A 57 -1.61 -12.97 9.06
CA GLU A 57 -2.58 -12.39 8.12
C GLU A 57 -1.91 -11.63 6.95
N ALA A 58 -0.77 -10.98 7.21
CA ALA A 58 -0.02 -10.26 6.17
C ALA A 58 1.18 -11.05 5.61
N ALA A 59 1.80 -11.89 6.44
CA ALA A 59 2.91 -12.80 6.11
C ALA A 59 4.03 -12.14 5.25
N PHE A 60 4.43 -10.92 5.60
CA PHE A 60 5.54 -10.24 4.92
C PHE A 60 6.90 -10.87 5.28
N PRO A 61 7.93 -10.75 4.40
CA PRO A 61 9.27 -11.27 4.70
C PRO A 61 9.85 -10.63 5.96
N LYS A 62 10.06 -11.42 7.03
CA LYS A 62 10.48 -10.95 8.36
C LYS A 62 11.75 -10.10 8.38
N HIS A 63 12.68 -10.35 7.45
CA HIS A 63 13.93 -9.57 7.36
C HIS A 63 13.68 -8.09 7.04
N LEU A 64 12.53 -7.73 6.43
CA LEU A 64 12.17 -6.35 6.14
C LEU A 64 11.61 -5.59 7.35
N ALA A 65 11.26 -6.27 8.45
CA ALA A 65 10.70 -5.61 9.64
C ALA A 65 11.63 -4.52 10.18
N ARG A 66 12.94 -4.82 10.23
CA ARG A 66 13.95 -3.85 10.64
C ARG A 66 14.01 -2.66 9.68
N ARG A 67 13.91 -2.93 8.37
CA ARG A 67 13.97 -1.89 7.34
C ARG A 67 12.79 -0.94 7.43
N VAL A 68 11.57 -1.46 7.58
CA VAL A 68 10.36 -0.65 7.78
C VAL A 68 10.47 0.20 9.05
N HIS A 69 10.94 -0.40 10.14
CA HIS A 69 11.19 0.32 11.39
C HIS A 69 12.15 1.49 11.19
N ASP A 70 13.30 1.27 10.55
CA ASP A 70 14.31 2.33 10.39
C ASP A 70 13.84 3.42 9.41
N LEU A 71 13.14 3.05 8.33
CA LEU A 71 12.52 4.01 7.41
C LEU A 71 11.43 4.85 8.09
N TYR A 72 10.63 4.24 8.96
CA TYR A 72 9.66 5.01 9.72
C TYR A 72 10.39 5.87 10.77
N PHE A 73 11.07 5.29 11.75
CA PHE A 73 11.60 5.95 12.95
C PHE A 73 12.83 6.82 12.74
N GLN A 74 13.70 6.50 11.78
CA GLN A 74 15.05 7.09 11.68
C GLN A 74 15.29 7.83 10.36
N SER A 75 14.29 7.92 9.49
CA SER A 75 14.47 8.55 8.19
C SER A 75 14.62 10.07 8.28
N ILE A 76 15.59 10.58 7.53
CA ILE A 76 15.80 12.02 7.30
C ILE A 76 14.83 12.57 6.24
N HIS A 77 14.09 11.71 5.53
CA HIS A 77 13.15 12.15 4.51
C HIS A 77 11.88 12.71 5.17
N GLU A 78 11.54 13.93 4.77
CA GLU A 78 10.41 14.71 5.32
C GLU A 78 9.07 13.96 5.25
N GLU A 79 8.90 13.11 4.25
CA GLU A 79 7.72 12.26 4.06
C GLU A 79 7.42 11.27 5.22
N PHE A 80 8.42 10.97 6.07
CA PHE A 80 8.25 10.12 7.26
C PHE A 80 8.18 10.90 8.57
N GLN A 81 8.54 12.19 8.56
CA GLN A 81 8.56 13.05 9.75
C GLN A 81 7.16 13.27 10.31
N ALA A 82 6.15 13.20 9.46
CA ALA A 82 4.76 13.41 9.87
C ALA A 82 4.23 12.32 10.82
N ARG A 83 4.88 11.15 10.98
CA ARG A 83 4.44 10.08 11.91
C ARG A 83 2.98 9.64 11.74
N THR A 84 2.52 9.61 10.49
CA THR A 84 1.12 9.24 10.19
C THR A 84 1.02 7.85 9.59
N MET A 85 -0.22 7.37 9.45
CA MET A 85 -0.52 6.14 8.71
C MET A 85 0.03 6.21 7.27
N TRP A 86 -0.01 7.38 6.64
CA TRP A 86 0.58 7.60 5.32
C TRP A 86 2.10 7.38 5.33
N SER A 87 2.81 7.97 6.29
CA SER A 87 4.26 7.76 6.46
C SER A 87 4.59 6.28 6.71
N LEU A 88 3.76 5.56 7.47
CA LEU A 88 3.95 4.14 7.72
C LEU A 88 3.78 3.31 6.43
N SER A 89 2.74 3.58 5.66
CA SER A 89 2.51 2.95 4.34
C SER A 89 3.70 3.17 3.38
N ASN A 90 4.23 4.39 3.34
CA ASN A 90 5.42 4.72 2.55
C ASN A 90 6.66 3.95 3.02
N ALA A 91 6.79 3.69 4.32
CA ALA A 91 7.93 2.95 4.87
C ALA A 91 7.88 1.48 4.43
N PHE A 92 6.69 0.86 4.46
CA PHE A 92 6.47 -0.49 3.94
C PHE A 92 6.77 -0.58 2.44
N THR A 93 6.15 0.28 1.62
CA THR A 93 6.36 0.25 0.17
C THR A 93 7.79 0.55 -0.23
N SER A 94 8.51 1.39 0.53
CA SER A 94 9.93 1.64 0.34
C SER A 94 10.79 0.44 0.72
N ALA A 95 10.49 -0.26 1.82
CA ALA A 95 11.18 -1.50 2.18
C ALA A 95 10.94 -2.62 1.16
N PHE A 96 9.75 -2.71 0.58
CA PHE A 96 9.44 -3.73 -0.44
C PHE A 96 10.25 -3.58 -1.72
N LYS A 97 10.86 -2.40 -1.98
CA LYS A 97 11.77 -2.20 -3.12
C LYS A 97 13.05 -3.03 -3.02
N GLU A 98 13.36 -3.60 -1.85
CA GLU A 98 14.48 -4.52 -1.65
C GLU A 98 14.14 -5.96 -2.10
N LEU A 99 12.89 -6.24 -2.44
CA LEU A 99 12.45 -7.53 -2.96
C LEU A 99 12.56 -7.59 -4.48
N ASP A 100 12.65 -8.80 -5.02
CA ASP A 100 12.47 -9.04 -6.46
C ASP A 100 11.09 -8.56 -6.94
N PRO A 101 10.93 -8.20 -8.24
CA PRO A 101 9.71 -7.57 -8.74
C PRO A 101 8.40 -8.33 -8.43
N ILE A 102 8.40 -9.66 -8.53
CA ILE A 102 7.20 -10.48 -8.28
C ILE A 102 6.84 -10.48 -6.78
N PRO A 103 7.75 -10.83 -5.85
CA PRO A 103 7.50 -10.68 -4.41
C PRO A 103 7.13 -9.24 -4.00
N GLN A 104 7.77 -8.22 -4.56
CA GLN A 104 7.44 -6.81 -4.30
C GLN A 104 5.99 -6.49 -4.66
N TYR A 105 5.54 -6.88 -5.85
CA TYR A 105 4.17 -6.68 -6.30
C TYR A 105 3.16 -7.36 -5.35
N ARG A 106 3.43 -8.62 -4.97
CA ARG A 106 2.58 -9.37 -4.04
C ARG A 106 2.50 -8.73 -2.65
N ALA A 107 3.64 -8.28 -2.11
CA ALA A 107 3.69 -7.60 -0.82
C ALA A 107 2.91 -6.29 -0.84
N THR A 108 3.08 -5.50 -1.91
CA THR A 108 2.35 -4.23 -2.08
C THR A 108 0.84 -4.43 -2.17
N ALA A 109 0.37 -5.47 -2.87
CA ALA A 109 -1.06 -5.80 -2.95
C ALA A 109 -1.64 -6.21 -1.59
N ARG A 110 -0.89 -6.97 -0.78
CA ARG A 110 -1.30 -7.38 0.57
C ARG A 110 -1.33 -6.23 1.57
N LEU A 111 -0.45 -5.24 1.41
CA LEU A 111 -0.38 -4.09 2.30
C LEU A 111 -1.70 -3.30 2.35
N ALA A 112 -2.37 -3.13 1.21
CA ALA A 112 -3.66 -2.44 1.17
C ALA A 112 -4.70 -3.13 2.08
N GLY A 113 -4.80 -4.47 2.01
CA GLY A 113 -5.70 -5.25 2.86
C GLY A 113 -5.33 -5.16 4.35
N PHE A 114 -4.04 -5.26 4.67
CA PHE A 114 -3.55 -5.11 6.04
C PHE A 114 -3.91 -3.74 6.64
N LEU A 115 -3.59 -2.65 5.93
CA LEU A 115 -3.84 -1.29 6.42
C LEU A 115 -5.34 -1.01 6.62
N GLN A 116 -6.19 -1.58 5.77
CA GLN A 116 -7.64 -1.45 5.91
C GLN A 116 -8.20 -2.28 7.08
N ALA A 117 -7.63 -3.45 7.36
CA ALA A 117 -8.04 -4.29 8.48
C ALA A 117 -7.67 -3.67 9.84
N VAL A 118 -6.46 -3.13 9.96
CA VAL A 118 -5.97 -2.53 11.22
C VAL A 118 -6.46 -1.10 11.45
N HIS A 119 -7.01 -0.46 10.42
CA HIS A 119 -7.57 0.88 10.51
C HIS A 119 -8.81 1.03 9.62
N PRO A 120 -9.94 0.41 10.01
CA PRO A 120 -11.20 0.58 9.29
C PRO A 120 -11.59 2.06 9.26
N SER A 121 -12.04 2.53 8.09
CA SER A 121 -12.51 3.90 7.86
C SER A 121 -13.80 4.22 8.60
#